data_AF-A0A392M4W8-F1
#
_entry.id   AF-A0A392M4W8-F1
#
_cell.length_a   1.000
_cell.length_b   1.000
_cell.length_c   1.000
_cell.angle_alpha   90.00
_cell.angle_beta   90.00
_cell.angle_gamma   90.00
#
_symmetry.space_group_name_H-M   'P 1'
#
loop_
_entity.id
_entity.type
_entity.pdbx_description
1 polymer ?
#
loop_
_entity_poly.entity_id
_entity_poly.type
_entity_poly.pdbx_seq_one_letter_code
_entity_poly.pdbx_strand_id
1 'polypeptide(L)'
;MGTVVDSPQRLNEFRPISLVGSLYKILAKVLANRLRLVIGSVISESQTTFVKDRHILDRILIANEVVDEARKSNKELMLFQVDFEKANDSVDCGYLDDVMGRMSFPTL
;
A
#
# COMPACT_ATOMS: atom_id res chain seq x y z
N MET A 1 -11.28 -6.10 14.03
CA MET A 1 -9.99 -6.42 14.67
C MET A 1 -9.59 -7.79 14.14
N GLY A 2 -8.86 -7.81 13.02
CA GLY A 2 -8.46 -9.07 12.36
C GLY A 2 -7.44 -9.78 13.23
N THR A 3 -7.80 -10.94 13.76
CA THR A 3 -6.93 -11.72 14.65
C THR A 3 -5.82 -12.36 13.83
N VAL A 4 -4.57 -11.97 14.07
CA VAL A 4 -3.42 -12.76 13.63
C VAL A 4 -3.52 -14.14 14.28
N VAL A 5 -3.62 -15.19 13.46
CA VAL A 5 -3.74 -16.57 13.94
C VAL A 5 -2.33 -17.17 14.01
N ASP A 6 -1.82 -17.38 15.22
CA ASP A 6 -0.47 -17.92 15.46
C ASP A 6 -0.31 -19.38 14.99
N SER A 7 -1.41 -20.10 14.76
CA SER A 7 -1.40 -21.50 14.29
C SER A 7 -2.62 -21.80 13.43
N PRO A 8 -2.58 -21.44 12.14
CA PRO A 8 -3.71 -21.64 11.25
C PRO A 8 -3.98 -23.14 11.03
N GLN A 9 -5.19 -23.57 11.35
CA GLN A 9 -5.66 -24.95 11.17
C GLN A 9 -6.69 -25.09 10.05
N ARG A 10 -7.30 -23.98 9.62
CA ARG A 10 -8.32 -23.98 8.56
C ARG A 10 -7.81 -23.26 7.32
N LEU A 11 -8.21 -23.71 6.13
CA LEU A 11 -7.82 -23.10 4.85
C LEU A 11 -8.12 -21.60 4.78
N ASN A 12 -9.19 -21.14 5.43
CA ASN A 12 -9.60 -19.74 5.46
C ASN A 12 -8.71 -18.83 6.34
N GLU A 13 -7.81 -19.42 7.14
CA GLU A 13 -6.86 -18.71 8.00
C GLU A 13 -5.52 -18.46 7.29
N PHE A 14 -5.28 -19.14 6.15
CA PHE A 14 -4.12 -18.88 5.30
C PHE A 14 -4.41 -17.73 4.35
N ARG A 15 -3.38 -16.92 4.06
CA ARG A 15 -3.42 -15.96 2.95
C ARG A 15 -3.20 -16.71 1.63
N PRO A 16 -4.18 -16.77 0.72
CA PRO A 16 -4.00 -17.43 -0.57
C PRO A 16 -2.97 -16.68 -1.42
N ILE A 17 -2.13 -17.42 -2.14
CA ILE A 17 -1.20 -16.85 -3.13
C ILE A 17 -1.71 -17.23 -4.51
N SER A 18 -1.92 -16.23 -5.37
CA SER A 18 -2.32 -16.46 -6.75
C SER A 18 -1.12 -16.93 -7.58
N LEU A 19 -1.10 -18.22 -7.93
CA LEU A 19 -0.11 -18.78 -8.84
C LEU A 19 -0.58 -18.66 -10.29
N VAL A 20 -0.18 -17.56 -10.94
CA VAL A 20 -0.48 -17.26 -12.35
C VAL A 20 0.68 -17.65 -13.28
N GLY A 21 0.35 -17.92 -14.55
CA GLY A 21 1.31 -18.30 -15.59
C GLY A 21 2.43 -17.27 -15.79
N SER A 22 3.60 -17.73 -16.23
CA SER A 22 4.80 -16.88 -16.42
C SER A 22 4.57 -15.73 -17.40
N LEU A 23 3.83 -15.97 -18.49
CA LEU A 23 3.49 -14.93 -19.47
C LEU A 23 2.69 -13.78 -18.84
N TYR A 24 1.69 -14.10 -18.02
CA TYR A 24 0.92 -13.09 -17.29
C TYR A 24 1.81 -12.27 -16.36
N LYS A 25 2.74 -12.92 -15.64
CA LYS A 25 3.70 -12.23 -14.77
C LYS A 25 4.61 -11.28 -15.55
N ILE A 26 5.03 -11.67 -16.75
CA ILE A 26 5.85 -10.83 -17.64
C ILE A 26 5.06 -9.59 -18.05
N LEU A 27 3.83 -9.76 -18.55
CA LEU A 27 2.97 -8.63 -18.96
C LEU A 27 2.68 -7.70 -17.78
N ALA A 28 2.31 -8.24 -16.62
CA ALA A 28 2.09 -7.47 -15.41
C ALA A 28 3.35 -6.68 -14.99
N LYS A 29 4.54 -7.29 -15.12
CA LYS A 29 5.80 -6.60 -14.81
C LYS A 29 6.11 -5.47 -15.78
N VAL A 30 5.84 -5.65 -17.07
CA VAL A 30 5.99 -4.59 -18.08
C VAL A 30 5.09 -3.41 -17.75
N LEU A 31 3.81 -3.65 -17.44
CA LEU A 31 2.86 -2.61 -17.04
C LEU A 31 3.30 -1.90 -15.75
N ALA A 32 3.69 -2.65 -14.72
CA ALA A 32 4.18 -2.08 -13.46
C ALA A 32 5.43 -1.21 -13.67
N ASN A 33 6.35 -1.61 -14.55
CA ASN A 33 7.54 -0.83 -14.86
C ASN A 33 7.21 0.49 -15.58
N ARG A 34 6.18 0.51 -16.43
CA ARG A 34 5.67 1.75 -17.06
C ARG A 34 5.02 2.66 -16.02
N LEU A 35 4.14 2.09 -15.18
CA LEU A 35 3.45 2.83 -14.12
C LEU A 35 4.43 3.47 -13.14
N ARG A 36 5.54 2.77 -12.81
CA ARG A 36 6.59 3.27 -11.92
C ARG A 36 7.17 4.63 -12.34
N LEU A 37 7.14 4.98 -13.63
CA LEU A 37 7.66 6.26 -14.12
C LEU A 37 6.77 7.45 -13.77
N VAL A 38 5.47 7.21 -13.58
CA VAL A 38 4.47 8.26 -13.32
C VAL A 38 3.87 8.16 -11.91
N ILE A 39 4.03 7.03 -11.23
CA ILE A 39 3.38 6.81 -9.92
C ILE A 39 3.77 7.89 -8.91
N GLY A 40 5.02 8.36 -8.95
CA GLY A 40 5.54 9.38 -8.04
C GLY A 40 4.84 10.74 -8.16
N SER A 41 4.23 11.08 -9.30
CA SER A 41 3.45 12.31 -9.48
C SER A 41 1.97 12.14 -9.14
N VAL A 42 1.49 10.89 -9.02
CA VAL A 42 0.09 10.56 -8.72
C VAL A 42 -0.13 10.38 -7.21
N ILE A 43 0.88 9.86 -6.52
CA ILE A 43 0.81 9.54 -5.09
C ILE A 43 1.47 10.65 -4.24
N SER A 44 0.98 10.82 -3.02
CA SER A 44 1.58 11.75 -2.05
C SER A 44 3.01 11.34 -1.69
N GLU A 45 3.88 12.29 -1.38
CA GLU A 45 5.23 12.04 -0.85
C GLU A 45 5.22 11.19 0.43
N SER A 46 4.16 11.30 1.23
CA SER A 46 3.96 10.51 2.45
C SER A 46 3.74 9.01 2.20
N GLN A 47 3.46 8.58 0.96
CA GLN A 47 3.29 7.17 0.61
C GLN A 47 4.63 6.55 0.25
N THR A 48 5.26 5.85 1.19
CA THR A 48 6.62 5.32 1.01
C THR A 48 6.68 3.86 0.54
N THR A 49 5.59 3.09 0.68
CA THR A 49 5.57 1.65 0.37
C THR A 49 5.43 1.39 -1.14
N PHE A 50 6.23 0.45 -1.67
CA PHE A 50 6.21 0.01 -3.08
C PHE A 50 6.57 1.06 -4.14
N VAL A 51 7.13 2.20 -3.72
CA VAL A 51 7.64 3.24 -4.61
C VAL A 51 9.16 3.10 -4.70
N LYS A 52 9.72 3.25 -5.91
CA LYS A 52 11.18 3.26 -6.08
C LYS A 52 11.77 4.45 -5.32
N ASP A 53 12.91 4.22 -4.66
CA ASP A 53 13.67 5.25 -3.96
C ASP A 53 12.95 5.90 -2.75
N ARG A 54 11.88 5.27 -2.22
CA ARG A 54 11.27 5.63 -0.92
C ARG A 54 11.47 4.51 0.09
N HIS A 55 11.96 4.85 1.29
CA HIS A 55 12.31 3.86 2.29
C HIS A 55 11.31 3.84 3.44
N ILE A 56 11.07 2.64 3.99
CA ILE A 56 10.23 2.46 5.20
C ILE A 56 10.79 3.25 6.39
N LEU A 57 12.13 3.41 6.43
CA LEU A 57 12.84 4.12 7.50
C LEU A 57 12.50 5.61 7.52
N ASP A 58 12.24 6.23 6.36
CA ASP A 58 11.87 7.65 6.27
C ASP A 58 10.58 7.92 7.06
N ARG A 59 9.61 7.00 6.96
CA ARG A 59 8.34 7.10 7.68
C ARG A 59 8.51 6.93 9.19
N ILE A 60 9.42 6.04 9.63
CA ILE A 60 9.73 5.84 11.04
C ILE A 60 10.43 7.08 11.61
N LEU A 61 11.35 7.69 10.85
CA LEU A 61 12.05 8.89 11.25
C LEU A 61 11.09 10.07 11.45
N ILE A 62 10.21 10.32 10.48
CA ILE A 62 9.19 11.39 10.56
C ILE A 62 8.29 11.18 11.78
N ALA A 63 7.83 9.94 12.02
CA ALA A 63 7.00 9.65 13.19
C ALA A 63 7.73 9.92 14.51
N ASN A 64 9.01 9.54 14.61
CA ASN A 64 9.82 9.79 15.80
C ASN A 64 10.03 11.29 16.05
N GLU A 65 10.24 12.08 14.99
CA GLU A 65 10.42 13.53 15.10
C GLU A 65 9.14 14.21 15.60
N VAL A 66 7.97 13.83 15.06
CA VAL A 66 6.66 14.33 15.53
C VAL A 66 6.42 14.01 17.01
N VAL A 67 6.78 12.79 17.43
CA VAL A 67 6.65 12.37 18.84
C VAL A 67 7.60 13.18 19.75
N ASP A 68 8.85 13.37 19.33
CA ASP A 68 9.82 14.13 20.11
C ASP A 68 9.45 15.63 20.21
N GLU A 69 8.92 16.21 19.14
CA GLU A 69 8.43 17.60 19.13
C GLU A 69 7.22 17.79 20.06
N ALA A 70 6.24 16.87 20.01
CA ALA A 70 5.08 16.90 20.90
C ALA A 70 5.52 16.83 22.37
N ARG A 71 6.48 15.94 22.67
CA ARG A 71 7.07 15.80 24.02
C ARG A 71 7.77 17.08 24.47
N LYS A 72 8.59 17.70 23.61
CA LYS A 72 9.30 18.95 23.91
C LYS A 72 8.35 20.13 24.14
N SER A 73 7.23 20.16 23.42
CA SER A 73 6.25 21.24 23.48
C SER A 73 5.14 21.00 24.52
N ASN A 74 5.19 19.91 25.30
CA ASN A 74 4.13 19.50 26.24
C ASN A 74 2.73 19.47 25.59
N LYS A 75 2.66 19.06 24.32
CA LYS A 75 1.41 18.90 23.59
C LYS A 75 0.95 17.45 23.67
N GLU A 76 -0.36 17.28 23.82
CA GLU A 76 -0.99 15.97 23.70
C GLU A 76 -0.94 15.51 22.25
N LEU A 77 -0.51 14.27 22.02
CA LEU A 77 -0.39 13.65 20.70
C LEU A 77 -1.35 12.47 20.58
N MET A 78 -2.11 12.43 19.49
CA MET A 78 -2.95 11.30 19.12
C MET A 78 -2.43 10.69 17.82
N LEU A 79 -2.11 9.39 17.86
CA LEU A 79 -1.70 8.63 16.68
C LEU A 79 -2.85 7.72 16.23
N PHE A 80 -3.24 7.84 14.97
CA PHE A 80 -4.25 6.97 14.36
C PHE A 80 -3.59 6.01 13.36
N GLN A 81 -3.66 4.72 13.66
CA GLN A 81 -3.17 3.67 12.78
C GLN A 81 -4.36 2.90 12.20
N VAL A 82 -4.48 2.91 10.88
CA VAL A 82 -5.49 2.15 10.13
C VAL A 82 -4.79 1.05 9.35
N ASP A 83 -5.36 -0.14 9.37
CA ASP A 83 -4.96 -1.25 8.52
C ASP A 83 -6.18 -1.83 7.80
N PHE A 84 -6.00 -2.26 6.55
CA PHE A 84 -7.05 -2.82 5.71
C PHE A 84 -6.92 -4.33 5.66
N GLU A 85 -7.94 -5.03 6.16
CA GLU A 85 -8.00 -6.47 6.03
C GLU A 85 -8.14 -6.88 4.56
N LYS A 86 -7.25 -7.79 4.12
CA LYS A 86 -7.27 -8.38 2.76
C LYS A 86 -7.38 -7.34 1.65
N ALA A 87 -6.58 -6.27 1.70
CA ALA A 87 -6.66 -5.16 0.75
C ALA A 87 -6.66 -5.54 -0.75
N ASN A 88 -6.02 -6.64 -1.14
CA ASN A 88 -6.05 -7.11 -2.54
C ASN A 88 -7.32 -7.87 -2.91
N ASP A 89 -8.02 -8.44 -1.93
CA ASP A 89 -9.25 -9.21 -2.13
C ASP A 89 -10.50 -8.32 -2.00
N SER A 90 -10.37 -7.17 -1.33
CA SER A 90 -11.48 -6.25 -1.02
C SER A 90 -11.58 -5.03 -1.93
N VAL A 91 -10.62 -4.83 -2.84
CA VAL A 91 -10.67 -3.74 -3.83
C VAL A 91 -11.71 -4.03 -4.90
N ASP A 92 -12.63 -3.10 -5.09
CA ASP A 92 -13.56 -3.11 -6.22
C ASP A 92 -12.85 -2.65 -7.50
N CYS A 93 -12.81 -3.54 -8.50
CA CYS A 93 -12.12 -3.25 -9.76
C CYS A 93 -12.80 -2.12 -10.56
N GLY A 94 -14.13 -1.99 -10.49
CA GLY A 94 -14.85 -0.92 -11.19
C GLY A 94 -14.48 0.47 -10.64
N TYR A 95 -14.41 0.58 -9.31
CA TYR A 95 -13.93 1.79 -8.64
C TYR A 95 -12.47 2.10 -8.99
N LEU A 96 -11.62 1.08 -9.08
CA LEU A 96 -10.22 1.27 -9.49
C LEU A 96 -10.13 1.82 -10.91
N ASP A 97 -10.89 1.26 -11.85
CA ASP A 97 -10.95 1.73 -13.24
C ASP A 97 -11.45 3.17 -13.33
N ASP A 98 -12.48 3.53 -12.57
CA ASP A 98 -13.00 4.90 -12.47
C ASP A 98 -11.93 5.89 -11.98
N VAL A 99 -11.18 5.52 -10.94
CA VAL A 99 -10.09 6.34 -10.38
C VAL A 99 -8.96 6.49 -11.40
N MET A 100 -8.58 5.41 -12.09
CA MET A 100 -7.56 5.44 -13.13
C MET A 100 -7.98 6.33 -14.32
N GLY A 101 -9.26 6.28 -14.70
CA GLY A 101 -9.83 7.18 -15.71
C GLY A 101 -9.75 8.65 -15.30
N ARG A 102 -10.07 8.97 -14.03
CA ARG A 102 -9.93 10.34 -13.49
C ARG A 102 -8.49 10.82 -13.43
N MET A 103 -7.54 9.91 -13.24
CA MET A 103 -6.10 10.17 -13.29
C MET A 103 -5.56 10.24 -14.74
N SER A 104 -6.43 10.18 -15.75
CA SER A 104 -6.07 10.23 -17.17
C SER A 104 -5.19 9.06 -17.64
N PHE A 105 -5.26 7.91 -16.96
CA PHE A 105 -4.64 6.69 -17.49
C PHE A 105 -5.41 6.18 -18.71
N PRO A 106 -4.73 5.56 -19.69
CA PRO A 106 -5.41 4.96 -20.83
C PRO A 106 -6.35 3.85 -20.37
N THR A 107 -7.63 3.93 -20.75
CA THR A 107 -8.56 2.81 -20.68
C THR A 107 -8.22 1.78 -21.76
N LEU A 108 -8.38 0.50 -21.41
CA LEU A 108 -8.30 -0.62 -22.36
C LEU A 108 -9.49 -0.62 -23.33
#